data_AF-A0A966R9C2-F1
#
_entry.id   AF-A0A966R9C2-F1
#
_cell.length_a   1.000
_cell.length_b   1.000
_cell.length_c   1.000
_cell.angle_alpha   90.00
_cell.angle_beta   90.00
_cell.angle_gamma   90.00
#
_symmetry.space_group_name_H-M   'P 1'
#
loop_
_entity.id
_entity.type
_entity.pdbx_description
1 polymer ?
#
loop_
_entity_poly.entity_id
_entity_poly.type
_entity_poly.pdbx_seq_one_letter_code
_entity_poly.pdbx_strand_id
1 'polypeptide(L)'
;MEKEHPEKDKPATKQKSLRGFASMDPETQRAIARKGGRAAHVKGTAHKFTPEEARKAGRKGGEIVSRDTAHMALIGRKGGEARRGLAARRKAAAHKGHEGAHSKTHENESEESKEGAA
;
A
#
# COMPACT_ATOMS: atom_id res chain seq x y z
N MET A 1 31.23 19.05 48.88
CA MET A 1 30.79 19.69 47.62
C MET A 1 29.51 19.00 47.19
N GLU A 2 28.39 19.47 47.73
CA GLU A 2 27.08 19.19 47.15
C GLU A 2 27.06 19.79 45.74
N LYS A 3 26.74 18.95 44.77
CA LYS A 3 26.16 19.41 43.50
C LYS A 3 24.98 18.50 43.22
N GLU A 4 23.85 18.86 43.82
CA GLU A 4 22.56 18.61 43.20
C GLU A 4 22.55 19.25 41.82
N HIS A 5 22.08 18.52 40.81
CA HIS A 5 21.44 19.08 39.63
C HIS A 5 20.48 18.03 39.04
N PRO A 6 19.34 18.49 38.48
CA PRO A 6 18.04 17.95 38.81
C PRO A 6 17.41 17.11 37.70
N GLU A 7 16.35 16.42 38.13
CA GLU A 7 15.30 15.74 37.39
C GLU A 7 15.04 16.32 35.98
N LYS A 8 15.24 15.49 34.95
CA LYS A 8 14.92 15.85 33.57
C LYS A 8 13.41 15.69 33.34
N ASP A 9 12.67 16.76 33.54
CA ASP A 9 11.32 16.94 32.98
C ASP A 9 11.37 16.76 31.46
N LYS A 10 10.97 15.58 30.98
CA LYS A 10 10.65 15.36 29.57
C LYS A 10 9.38 16.18 29.30
N PRO A 11 9.32 17.06 28.28
CA PRO A 11 8.08 17.72 27.96
C PRO A 11 7.08 16.65 27.53
N ALA A 12 6.07 16.41 28.37
CA ALA A 12 4.95 15.56 28.05
C ALA A 12 4.37 16.07 26.72
N THR A 13 4.47 15.26 25.66
CA THR A 13 3.86 15.58 24.37
C THR A 13 2.36 15.65 24.61
N LYS A 14 1.84 16.86 24.81
CA LYS A 14 0.42 17.13 25.01
C LYS A 14 -0.33 16.46 23.87
N GLN A 15 -0.98 15.34 24.15
CA GLN A 15 -1.66 14.56 23.13
C GLN A 15 -2.73 15.46 22.52
N LYS A 16 -2.50 15.90 21.28
CA LYS A 16 -3.48 16.72 20.56
C LYS A 16 -4.69 15.82 20.37
N SER A 17 -5.78 16.14 21.06
CA SER A 17 -7.06 15.46 20.86
C SER A 17 -7.40 15.49 19.37
N LEU A 18 -7.60 14.33 18.76
CA LEU A 18 -8.05 14.22 17.38
C LEU A 18 -9.42 14.89 17.27
N ARG A 19 -9.59 15.76 16.28
CA ARG A 19 -10.84 16.51 16.04
C ARG A 19 -11.15 16.54 14.55
N GLY A 20 -12.43 16.66 14.21
CA GLY A 20 -12.91 16.78 12.83
C GLY A 20 -12.54 15.57 11.98
N PHE A 21 -11.93 15.80 10.82
CA PHE A 21 -11.51 14.73 9.90
C PHE A 21 -10.52 13.73 10.50
N ALA A 22 -9.72 14.15 11.47
CA ALA A 22 -8.70 13.30 12.09
C ALA A 22 -9.27 12.36 13.17
N SER A 23 -10.48 12.63 13.67
CA SER A 23 -11.18 11.73 14.61
C SER A 23 -12.10 10.73 13.92
N MET A 24 -12.25 10.80 12.60
CA MET A 24 -13.05 9.86 11.82
C MET A 24 -12.31 8.54 11.62
N ASP A 25 -13.07 7.49 11.28
CA ASP A 25 -12.53 6.24 10.79
C ASP A 25 -11.66 6.48 9.51
N PRO A 26 -10.49 5.84 9.37
CA PRO A 26 -9.59 6.04 8.23
C PRO A 26 -10.21 5.72 6.86
N GLU A 27 -11.09 4.72 6.78
CA GLU A 27 -11.77 4.37 5.53
C GLU A 27 -12.75 5.47 5.13
N THR A 28 -13.47 6.01 6.11
CA THR A 28 -14.39 7.14 5.93
C THR A 28 -13.64 8.38 5.48
N GLN A 29 -12.52 8.72 6.13
CA GLN A 29 -11.68 9.85 5.72
C GLN A 29 -11.19 9.70 4.27
N ARG A 30 -10.77 8.50 3.88
CA ARG A 30 -10.31 8.20 2.52
C ARG A 30 -11.45 8.27 1.51
N ALA A 31 -12.64 7.79 1.85
CA ALA A 31 -13.83 7.88 1.00
C ALA A 31 -14.20 9.34 0.73
N ILE A 32 -14.19 10.19 1.77
CA ILE A 32 -14.48 11.63 1.62
C ILE A 32 -13.40 12.30 0.77
N ALA A 33 -12.11 12.01 1.00
CA ALA A 33 -11.02 12.55 0.19
C ALA A 33 -11.15 12.17 -1.30
N ARG A 34 -11.46 10.89 -1.58
CA ARG A 34 -11.73 10.40 -2.94
C ARG A 34 -12.92 11.13 -3.58
N LYS A 35 -14.02 11.28 -2.85
CA LYS A 35 -15.23 11.98 -3.33
C LYS A 35 -14.95 13.45 -3.62
N GLY A 36 -14.22 14.13 -2.73
CA GLY A 36 -13.81 15.53 -2.90
C GLY A 36 -12.92 15.73 -4.13
N GLY A 37 -11.93 14.87 -4.33
CA GLY A 37 -11.07 14.92 -5.53
C GLY A 37 -11.84 14.74 -6.83
N ARG A 38 -12.75 13.75 -6.88
CA ARG A 38 -13.63 13.55 -8.06
C ARG A 38 -14.53 14.76 -8.28
N ALA A 39 -15.15 15.28 -7.23
CA ALA A 39 -16.03 16.44 -7.32
C ALA A 39 -15.32 17.68 -7.85
N ALA A 40 -14.07 17.94 -7.45
CA ALA A 40 -13.28 19.08 -7.94
C ALA A 40 -12.99 18.98 -9.45
N HIS A 41 -12.69 17.77 -9.95
CA HIS A 41 -12.52 17.56 -11.40
C HIS A 41 -13.82 17.71 -12.17
N VAL A 42 -14.94 17.18 -11.65
CA VAL A 42 -16.27 17.32 -12.27
C VAL A 42 -16.70 18.79 -12.31
N LYS A 43 -16.50 19.53 -11.21
CA LYS A 43 -16.81 20.97 -11.12
C LYS A 43 -15.86 21.87 -11.90
N GLY A 44 -14.76 21.33 -12.44
CA GLY A 44 -13.76 22.10 -13.17
C GLY A 44 -12.91 23.03 -12.32
N THR A 45 -12.96 22.91 -10.99
CA THR A 45 -12.13 23.71 -10.07
C THR A 45 -10.71 23.14 -9.95
N ALA A 46 -10.52 21.87 -10.27
CA ALA A 46 -9.20 21.24 -10.28
C ALA A 46 -8.42 21.57 -11.56
N HIS A 47 -7.09 21.70 -11.42
CA HIS A 47 -6.18 21.84 -12.57
C HIS A 47 -6.28 20.62 -13.50
N LYS A 48 -6.35 20.87 -14.80
CA LYS A 48 -6.34 19.85 -15.84
C LYS A 48 -5.01 19.92 -16.57
N PHE A 49 -4.20 18.89 -16.42
CA PHE A 49 -2.95 18.80 -17.14
C PHE A 49 -3.20 18.54 -18.62
N THR A 50 -2.57 19.35 -19.47
CA THR A 50 -2.51 19.05 -20.89
C THR A 50 -1.44 17.97 -21.17
N PRO A 51 -1.53 17.23 -22.28
CA PRO A 51 -0.49 16.27 -22.67
C PRO A 51 0.92 16.90 -22.76
N GLU A 52 1.01 18.13 -23.25
CA GLU A 52 2.28 18.86 -23.35
C GLU A 52 2.84 19.24 -21.97
N GLU A 53 1.99 19.67 -21.03
CA GLU A 53 2.40 19.92 -19.64
C GLU A 53 2.92 18.65 -18.97
N ALA A 54 2.21 17.53 -19.15
CA ALA A 54 2.63 16.24 -18.62
C ALA A 54 4.00 15.82 -19.20
N ARG A 55 4.22 16.03 -20.51
CA ARG A 55 5.50 15.75 -21.17
C ARG A 55 6.62 16.64 -20.62
N LYS A 56 6.36 17.94 -20.45
CA LYS A 56 7.33 18.90 -19.90
C LYS A 56 7.70 18.55 -18.46
N ALA A 57 6.72 18.21 -17.63
CA ALA A 57 6.92 17.77 -16.26
C ALA A 57 7.71 16.46 -16.21
N GLY A 58 7.37 15.49 -17.07
CA GLY A 58 8.08 14.22 -17.20
C GLY A 58 9.54 14.41 -17.61
N ARG A 59 9.81 15.28 -18.60
CA ARG A 59 11.17 15.62 -19.02
C ARG A 59 11.96 16.24 -17.86
N LYS A 60 11.40 17.23 -17.19
CA LYS A 60 12.04 17.89 -16.03
C LYS A 60 12.33 16.89 -14.91
N GLY A 61 11.39 16.00 -14.60
CA GLY A 61 11.59 14.94 -13.61
C GLY A 61 12.71 13.99 -14.02
N GLY A 62 12.72 13.55 -15.29
CA GLY A 62 13.76 12.70 -15.85
C GLY A 62 15.14 13.34 -15.79
N GLU A 63 15.27 14.62 -16.13
CA GLU A 63 16.52 15.40 -16.04
C GLU A 63 17.07 15.50 -14.61
N ILE A 64 16.20 15.56 -13.59
CA ILE A 64 16.65 15.56 -12.20
C ILE A 64 17.14 14.17 -11.80
N VAL A 65 16.38 13.14 -12.14
CA VAL A 65 16.67 11.75 -11.78
C VAL A 65 17.94 11.23 -12.47
N SER A 66 18.18 11.62 -13.72
CA SER A 66 19.33 11.16 -14.51
C SER A 66 20.68 11.70 -14.04
N ARG A 67 20.71 12.71 -13.18
CA ARG A 67 21.96 13.30 -12.67
C ARG A 67 22.73 12.35 -11.75
N ASP A 68 22.05 11.42 -11.09
CA ASP A 68 22.66 10.46 -10.17
C ASP A 68 22.19 9.03 -10.45
N THR A 69 22.57 8.53 -11.62
CA THR A 69 22.25 7.19 -12.07
C THR A 69 22.78 6.11 -11.12
N ALA A 70 23.95 6.32 -10.51
CA ALA A 70 24.55 5.36 -9.58
C ALA A 70 23.69 5.20 -8.32
N HIS A 71 23.25 6.29 -7.70
CA HIS A 71 22.32 6.25 -6.58
C HIS A 71 20.96 5.65 -6.96
N MET A 72 20.42 5.98 -8.14
CA MET A 72 19.17 5.39 -8.62
C MET A 72 19.28 3.87 -8.78
N ALA A 73 20.41 3.39 -9.31
CA ALA A 73 20.69 1.96 -9.41
C ALA A 73 20.78 1.28 -8.04
N LEU A 74 21.39 1.94 -7.04
CA LEU A 74 21.44 1.44 -5.66
C LEU A 74 20.04 1.35 -5.02
N ILE A 75 19.20 2.37 -5.18
CA ILE A 75 17.80 2.34 -4.71
C ILE A 75 17.03 1.20 -5.39
N GLY A 76 17.17 1.07 -6.71
CA GLY A 76 16.50 0.02 -7.49
C GLY A 76 16.92 -1.38 -7.04
N ARG A 77 18.22 -1.60 -6.82
CA ARG A 77 18.76 -2.88 -6.29
C ARG A 77 18.18 -3.19 -4.92
N LYS A 78 18.25 -2.25 -3.99
CA LYS A 78 17.73 -2.40 -2.62
C LYS A 78 16.21 -2.69 -2.62
N GLY A 79 15.46 -2.01 -3.48
CA GLY A 79 14.02 -2.26 -3.66
C GLY A 79 13.73 -3.67 -4.21
N GLY A 80 14.53 -4.14 -5.17
CA GLY A 80 14.44 -5.48 -5.71
C GLY A 80 14.76 -6.57 -4.68
N GLU A 81 15.80 -6.37 -3.88
CA GLU A 81 16.18 -7.26 -2.78
C GLU A 81 15.08 -7.35 -1.72
N ALA A 82 14.50 -6.21 -1.30
CA ALA A 82 13.41 -6.19 -0.34
C ALA A 82 12.16 -6.95 -0.85
N ARG A 83 11.81 -6.80 -2.14
CA ARG A 83 10.70 -7.53 -2.75
C ARG A 83 10.98 -9.02 -2.87
N ARG A 84 12.20 -9.41 -3.24
CA ARG A 84 12.61 -10.83 -3.30
C ARG A 84 12.61 -11.46 -1.91
N GLY A 85 13.09 -10.76 -0.90
CA GLY A 85 13.02 -11.20 0.50
C GLY A 85 11.57 -11.39 0.97
N LEU A 86 10.68 -10.44 0.67
CA LEU A 86 9.26 -10.57 0.98
C LEU A 86 8.59 -11.72 0.23
N ALA A 87 8.89 -11.88 -1.06
CA ALA A 87 8.35 -12.96 -1.89
C ALA A 87 8.85 -14.34 -1.43
N ALA A 88 10.13 -14.46 -1.07
CA ALA A 88 10.70 -15.68 -0.48
C ALA A 88 10.06 -16.01 0.86
N ARG A 89 9.85 -15.00 1.73
CA ARG A 89 9.13 -15.18 3.01
C ARG A 89 7.67 -15.60 2.81
N ARG A 90 6.99 -15.02 1.82
CA ARG A 90 5.60 -15.39 1.46
C ARG A 90 5.53 -16.80 0.88
N LYS A 91 6.51 -17.21 0.07
CA LYS A 91 6.63 -18.57 -0.47
C LYS A 91 6.92 -19.60 0.63
N ALA A 92 7.82 -19.28 1.56
CA ALA A 92 8.11 -20.11 2.73
C ALA A 92 6.89 -20.25 3.66
N ALA A 93 6.12 -19.18 3.86
CA ALA A 93 4.86 -19.22 4.61
C ALA A 93 3.77 -20.05 3.91
N ALA A 94 3.72 -20.05 2.57
CA ALA A 94 2.79 -20.86 1.79
C ALA A 94 3.15 -22.35 1.79
N HIS A 95 4.43 -22.72 1.73
CA HIS A 95 4.88 -24.11 1.84
C HIS A 95 4.64 -24.71 3.23
N LYS A 96 4.66 -23.91 4.30
CA LYS A 96 4.36 -24.37 5.67
C LYS A 96 2.85 -24.57 5.94
N GLY A 97 1.97 -24.15 5.03
CA GLY A 97 0.52 -24.34 5.12
C GLY A 97 -0.02 -25.57 4.38
N HIS A 98 0.85 -26.38 3.76
CA HIS A 98 0.49 -27.58 2.99
C HIS A 98 1.05 -28.87 3.61
N GLU A 99 1.10 -28.96 4.94
CA GLU A 99 1.33 -30.22 5.67
C GLU A 99 0.18 -30.44 6.65
N GLY A 100 -1.01 -30.70 6.12
CA GLY A 100 -2.19 -30.94 6.97
C GLY A 100 -3.52 -31.21 6.25
N ALA A 101 -3.53 -31.57 4.96
CA ALA A 101 -4.78 -31.88 4.25
C ALA A 101 -4.59 -32.99 3.21
N HIS A 102 -4.35 -34.21 3.68
CA HIS A 102 -4.62 -35.43 2.92
C HIS A 102 -5.41 -36.40 3.80
N SER A 103 -6.74 -36.33 3.74
CA SER A 103 -7.64 -37.49 3.65
C SER A 103 -9.10 -37.06 3.76
N LYS A 104 -9.75 -36.86 2.60
CA LYS A 104 -11.09 -37.43 2.40
C LYS A 104 -11.33 -37.58 0.91
N THR A 105 -11.18 -38.82 0.45
CA THR A 105 -11.80 -39.34 -0.75
C THR A 105 -13.31 -39.15 -0.63
N HIS A 106 -13.91 -38.37 -1.52
CA HIS A 106 -15.34 -38.49 -1.77
C HIS A 106 -15.51 -39.51 -2.89
N GLU A 107 -15.96 -40.69 -2.49
CA GLU A 107 -16.60 -41.66 -3.35
C GLU A 107 -17.79 -40.96 -4.02
N ASN A 108 -17.76 -40.90 -5.35
CA ASN A 108 -18.82 -40.31 -6.14
C ASN A 108 -19.73 -41.46 -6.54
N GLU A 109 -20.86 -41.58 -5.85
CA GLU A 109 -21.92 -42.50 -6.24
C GLU A 109 -22.44 -42.13 -7.62
N SER A 110 -22.51 -43.16 -8.46
CA SER A 110 -23.12 -43.17 -9.76
C SER A 110 -24.61 -42.87 -9.66
N GLU A 111 -25.06 -41.76 -10.23
CA GLU A 111 -26.43 -41.67 -10.73
C GLU A 111 -26.43 -41.64 -12.25
N GLU A 112 -27.03 -42.71 -12.74
CA GLU A 112 -27.22 -43.16 -14.10
C GLU A 112 -28.05 -42.16 -14.91
N SER A 113 -27.45 -41.63 -15.97
CA SER A 113 -28.15 -40.94 -17.04
C SER A 113 -28.97 -41.91 -17.89
N LYS A 114 -30.27 -41.68 -18.00
CA LYS A 114 -31.14 -42.11 -19.13
C LYS A 114 -32.12 -40.96 -19.42
N GLU A 115 -31.90 -40.17 -20.48
CA GLU A 115 -32.36 -40.35 -21.87
C GLU A 115 -33.82 -39.92 -22.14
N GLY A 116 -34.02 -39.19 -23.26
CA GLY A 116 -35.31 -38.92 -23.92
C GLY A 116 -35.77 -37.46 -23.80
N ALA A 117 -35.58 -36.53 -24.75
CA ALA A 117 -35.96 -36.51 -26.16
C ALA A 117 -37.48 -36.64 -26.40
N ALA A 118 -38.19 -35.51 -26.37
CA ALA A 118 -39.24 -35.08 -27.31
C ALA A 118 -39.88 -33.77 -26.83
#